data_AF-A0A6I2FZN7-F1
#
_entry.id   AF-A0A6I2FZN7-F1
#
_cell.length_a   1.000
_cell.length_b   1.000
_cell.length_c   1.000
_cell.angle_alpha   90.00
_cell.angle_beta   90.00
_cell.angle_gamma   90.00
#
_symmetry.space_group_name_H-M   'P 1'
#
loop_
_entity.id
_entity.type
_entity.pdbx_description
1 polymer ?
#
loop_
_entity_poly.entity_id
_entity_poly.type
_entity_poly.pdbx_seq_one_letter_code
_entity_poly.pdbx_strand_id
1 'polypeptide(L)'
;MAASVEPRVYAELKGFVPLAARCAAQLRPIRPHQTVKDIVEAAGIPHTEIDLMLVNGESVVFGHHPWPGDRPAAYPAFETLVLAAILMEWIGRPKHACVG
;
A
#
# COMPACT_ATOMS: atom_id res chain seq x y z
N MET A 1 20.63 -6.03 19.93
CA MET A 1 19.70 -5.17 19.17
C MET A 1 18.44 -5.98 18.89
N ALA A 2 17.25 -5.45 19.19
CA ALA A 2 16.02 -6.10 18.76
C ALA A 2 15.91 -5.98 17.23
N ALA A 3 15.50 -7.05 16.56
CA ALA A 3 15.21 -6.99 15.14
C ALA A 3 14.08 -6.00 14.89
N SER A 4 14.14 -5.27 13.78
CA SER A 4 13.11 -4.30 13.41
C SER A 4 12.88 -4.28 11.90
N VAL A 5 11.68 -3.86 11.51
CA VAL A 5 11.27 -3.60 10.13
C VAL A 5 10.72 -2.18 10.01
N GLU A 6 10.80 -1.62 8.82
CA GLU A 6 10.19 -0.33 8.51
C GLU A 6 9.10 -0.53 7.45
N PRO A 7 7.81 -0.53 7.83
CA PRO A 7 6.73 -0.65 6.89
C PRO A 7 6.59 0.62 6.05
N ARG A 8 6.56 0.44 4.73
CA ARG A 8 6.21 1.52 3.79
C ARG A 8 4.70 1.63 3.70
N VAL A 9 4.22 2.87 3.75
CA VAL A 9 2.79 3.18 3.81
C VAL A 9 2.46 4.13 2.68
N TYR A 10 1.44 3.80 1.88
CA TYR A 10 1.12 4.52 0.64
C TYR A 10 -0.23 5.25 0.71
N ALA A 11 -0.37 6.27 -0.14
CA ALA A 11 -1.58 7.06 -0.33
C ALA A 11 -2.26 7.52 0.99
N GLU A 12 -3.57 7.35 1.12
CA GLU A 12 -4.39 7.77 2.25
C GLU A 12 -4.03 7.06 3.56
N LEU A 13 -3.34 5.91 3.51
CA LEU A 13 -2.88 5.24 4.73
C LEU A 13 -1.87 6.07 5.52
N LYS A 14 -1.15 6.98 4.83
CA LYS A 14 -0.30 7.96 5.52
C LYS A 14 -1.11 8.83 6.47
N GLY A 15 -2.41 9.03 6.20
CA GLY A 15 -3.40 9.69 7.04
C GLY A 15 -3.42 9.18 8.49
N PHE A 16 -3.25 7.87 8.70
CA PHE A 16 -3.26 7.24 10.02
C PHE A 16 -1.96 7.45 10.80
N VAL A 17 -0.86 7.73 10.11
CA VAL A 17 0.44 7.94 10.73
C VAL A 17 0.57 9.38 11.25
N PRO A 18 1.00 9.62 12.50
CA PRO A 18 1.23 10.97 13.03
C PRO A 18 2.18 11.78 12.14
N LEU A 19 1.90 13.07 11.95
CA LEU A 19 2.63 13.94 11.02
C LEU A 19 4.16 13.93 11.27
N ALA A 20 4.57 13.96 12.53
CA ALA A 20 5.98 13.87 12.94
C ALA A 20 6.66 12.57 12.51
N ALA A 21 5.90 11.48 12.35
CA ALA A 21 6.37 10.16 11.95
C ALA A 21 6.20 9.89 10.44
N ARG A 22 5.57 10.78 9.67
CA ARG A 22 5.47 10.66 8.19
C ARG A 22 6.77 11.02 7.48
N CYS A 23 7.59 11.85 8.11
CA CYS A 23 8.88 12.30 7.60
C CYS A 23 10.07 11.52 8.17
N ALA A 24 9.81 10.50 8.99
CA ALA A 24 10.83 9.71 9.68
C ALA A 24 10.63 8.22 9.41
N ALA A 25 11.73 7.46 9.47
CA ALA A 25 11.67 6.00 9.36
C ALA A 25 10.87 5.42 10.54
N GLN A 26 9.78 4.71 10.25
CA GLN A 26 8.99 4.03 11.26
C GLN A 26 9.56 2.65 11.59
N LEU A 27 10.70 2.61 12.28
CA LEU A 27 11.26 1.35 12.76
C LEU A 27 10.34 0.71 13.80
N ARG A 28 9.88 -0.50 13.51
CA ARG A 28 9.02 -1.31 14.37
C ARG A 28 9.77 -2.56 14.83
N PRO A 29 9.89 -2.79 16.15
CA PRO A 29 10.53 -4.00 16.63
C PRO A 29 9.70 -5.23 16.25
N ILE A 30 10.40 -6.31 15.90
CA ILE A 30 9.81 -7.61 15.59
C ILE A 30 9.94 -8.49 16.82
N ARG A 31 8.84 -9.12 17.22
CA ARG A 31 8.80 -10.19 18.21
C ARG A 31 8.39 -11.50 17.54
N PRO A 32 8.81 -12.67 18.06
CA PRO A 32 8.56 -13.97 17.42
C PRO A 32 7.09 -14.29 17.14
N HIS A 33 6.17 -13.76 17.95
CA HIS A 33 4.73 -14.00 17.81
C HIS A 33 4.00 -12.94 16.96
N GLN A 34 4.68 -11.86 16.59
CA GLN A 34 4.03 -10.79 15.84
C GLN A 34 3.87 -11.18 14.38
N THR A 35 2.75 -10.74 13.84
CA THR A 35 2.40 -10.85 12.43
C THR A 35 2.53 -9.48 11.76
N VAL A 36 2.49 -9.44 10.43
CA VAL A 36 2.45 -8.18 9.68
C VAL A 36 1.24 -7.33 10.07
N LYS A 37 0.12 -7.94 10.45
CA LYS A 37 -1.03 -7.24 11.05
C LYS A 37 -0.64 -6.47 12.30
N ASP A 38 0.02 -7.14 13.25
CA ASP A 38 0.44 -6.51 14.51
C ASP A 38 1.40 -5.34 14.26
N ILE A 39 2.27 -5.47 13.24
CA ILE A 39 3.21 -4.41 12.86
C ILE A 39 2.49 -3.19 12.29
N VAL A 40 1.52 -3.37 11.38
CA VAL A 40 0.80 -2.24 10.77
C VAL A 40 -0.19 -1.59 11.74
N GLU A 41 -0.84 -2.37 12.61
CA GLU A 41 -1.70 -1.82 13.68
C GLU A 41 -0.86 -1.05 14.71
N ALA A 42 0.33 -1.54 15.08
CA ALA A 42 1.27 -0.80 15.92
C ALA A 42 1.83 0.46 15.23
N ALA A 43 1.77 0.53 13.89
CA ALA A 43 2.06 1.75 13.13
C ALA A 43 0.91 2.78 13.17
N GLY A 44 -0.24 2.40 13.74
CA GLY A 44 -1.46 3.20 13.82
C GLY A 44 -2.43 2.98 12.68
N ILE A 45 -2.13 2.05 11.77
CA ILE A 45 -2.93 1.80 10.56
C ILE A 45 -3.87 0.63 10.83
N PRO A 46 -5.20 0.82 10.79
CA PRO A 46 -6.13 -0.29 10.92
C PRO A 46 -5.97 -1.24 9.72
N HIS A 47 -5.82 -2.54 9.97
CA HIS A 47 -5.64 -3.51 8.88
C HIS A 47 -6.84 -3.58 7.92
N THR A 48 -8.02 -3.13 8.36
CA THR A 48 -9.24 -3.05 7.56
C THR A 48 -9.16 -1.99 6.46
N GLU A 49 -8.22 -1.05 6.57
CA GLU A 49 -7.96 -0.02 5.56
C GLU A 49 -6.92 -0.49 4.53
N ILE A 50 -6.28 -1.64 4.76
CA ILE A 50 -5.22 -2.20 3.91
C ILE A 50 -5.81 -3.31 3.06
N ASP A 51 -5.81 -3.13 1.74
CA ASP A 51 -6.28 -4.14 0.79
C ASP A 51 -5.14 -5.04 0.28
N LEU A 52 -3.91 -4.50 0.22
CA LEU A 52 -2.75 -5.23 -0.26
C LEU A 52 -1.56 -5.04 0.68
N MET A 53 -1.12 -6.15 1.26
CA MET A 53 0.14 -6.22 1.99
C MET A 53 1.19 -6.94 1.14
N LEU A 54 2.36 -6.30 0.98
CA LEU A 54 3.53 -6.90 0.37
C LEU A 54 4.66 -7.07 1.40
N VAL A 55 5.40 -8.16 1.30
CA VAL A 55 6.70 -8.34 1.96
C VAL A 55 7.72 -8.69 0.90
N ASN A 56 8.76 -7.86 0.77
CA ASN A 56 9.80 -8.02 -0.25
C ASN A 56 9.28 -8.11 -1.70
N GLY A 57 8.09 -7.52 -1.96
CA GLY A 57 7.43 -7.53 -3.26
C GLY A 57 6.42 -8.66 -3.47
N GLU A 58 6.32 -9.61 -2.53
CA GLU A 58 5.33 -10.70 -2.59
C GLU A 58 4.09 -10.38 -1.76
N SER A 59 2.91 -10.70 -2.31
CA SER A 59 1.65 -10.53 -1.57
C SER A 59 1.56 -11.55 -0.45
N VAL A 60 1.26 -11.07 0.75
CA VAL A 60 1.14 -11.90 1.95
C VAL A 60 -0.18 -11.68 2.64
N VAL A 61 -0.65 -12.71 3.34
CA VAL A 61 -1.78 -12.61 4.27
C VAL A 61 -1.36 -11.93 5.56
N PHE A 62 -2.31 -11.34 6.27
CA PHE A 62 -2.08 -10.63 7.53
C PHE A 62 -1.42 -11.46 8.64
N GLY A 63 -1.54 -12.78 8.60
CA GLY A 63 -0.90 -13.71 9.53
C GLY A 63 0.59 -13.99 9.26
N HIS A 64 1.19 -13.39 8.23
CA HIS A 64 2.60 -13.59 7.91
C HIS A 64 3.51 -13.06 9.03
N HIS A 65 4.51 -13.84 9.43
CA HIS A 65 5.48 -13.45 10.46
C HIS A 65 6.69 -12.77 9.81
N PRO A 66 6.95 -11.48 10.11
CA PRO A 66 8.06 -10.76 9.51
C PRO A 66 9.40 -11.21 10.09
N TRP A 67 10.43 -11.17 9.27
CA TRP A 67 11.81 -11.44 9.64
C TRP A 67 12.71 -10.20 9.57
N PRO A 68 13.85 -10.21 10.29
CA PRO A 68 14.83 -9.14 10.18
C PRO A 68 15.28 -8.94 8.73
N GLY A 69 15.19 -7.71 8.24
CA GLY A 69 15.58 -7.36 6.85
C GLY A 69 14.40 -7.31 5.87
N ASP A 70 13.22 -7.77 6.27
CA ASP A 70 12.02 -7.66 5.45
C ASP A 70 11.64 -6.20 5.17
N ARG A 71 11.04 -6.01 4.01
CA ARG A 71 10.56 -4.71 3.51
C ARG A 71 9.05 -4.77 3.33
N PRO A 72 8.27 -4.67 4.43
CA PRO A 72 6.82 -4.63 4.35
C PRO A 72 6.33 -3.35 3.66
N ALA A 73 5.28 -3.47 2.86
CA ALA A 73 4.60 -2.35 2.22
C ALA A 73 3.07 -2.56 2.28
N ALA A 74 2.36 -1.56 2.80
CA ALA A 74 0.91 -1.55 2.93
C ALA A 74 0.30 -0.57 1.90
N TYR A 75 -0.62 -1.09 1.09
CA TYR A 75 -1.38 -0.35 0.11
C TYR A 75 -2.85 -0.32 0.50
N PRO A 76 -3.50 0.85 0.44
CA PRO A 76 -4.94 0.91 0.62
C PRO A 76 -5.67 0.29 -0.58
N ALA A 77 -7.00 0.26 -0.47
CA ALA A 77 -7.87 0.00 -1.61
C ALA A 77 -7.49 0.90 -2.80
N PHE A 78 -7.29 0.28 -3.96
CA PHE A 78 -7.16 1.05 -5.19
C PHE A 78 -8.56 1.51 -5.59
N GLU A 79 -8.85 2.81 -5.51
CA GLU A 79 -10.02 3.34 -6.19
C GLU A 79 -9.85 3.04 -7.68
N THR A 80 -10.77 2.22 -8.21
CA THR A 80 -10.83 1.81 -9.61
C THR A 80 -10.48 2.98 -10.51
N LEU A 81 -9.30 2.94 -11.15
CA LEU A 81 -9.03 3.84 -12.26
C LEU A 81 -10.01 3.46 -13.36
N VAL A 82 -11.14 4.17 -13.45
CA VAL A 82 -12.15 3.97 -14.50
C VAL A 82 -11.53 4.39 -15.84
N LEU A 83 -10.76 3.48 -16.43
CA LEU A 83 -10.25 3.58 -17.80
C LEU A 83 -11.38 3.66 -18.83
N ALA A 84 -12.61 3.33 -18.46
CA ALA A 84 -13.76 3.40 -19.35
C ALA A 84 -14.01 4.84 -19.88
N ALA A 85 -13.71 5.88 -19.10
CA ALA A 85 -13.88 7.26 -19.57
C ALA A 85 -12.84 7.62 -20.66
N ILE A 86 -11.61 7.10 -20.56
CA ILE A 86 -10.52 7.41 -21.50
C ILE A 86 -10.69 6.66 -22.83
N LEU A 87 -11.27 5.45 -22.81
CA LEU A 87 -11.53 4.66 -24.01
C LEU A 87 -12.73 5.17 -24.83
N MET A 88 -13.73 5.79 -24.20
CA MET A 88 -14.91 6.30 -24.93
C MET A 88 -14.61 7.53 -25.79
N GLU A 89 -13.65 8.38 -25.40
CA GLU A 89 -13.25 9.53 -26.22
C GLU A 89 -12.51 9.11 -27.51
N TRP A 90 -11.84 7.96 -27.50
CA TRP A 90 -11.06 7.46 -28.64
C TRP A 90 -11.85 6.58 -29.62
N ILE A 91 -12.93 5.93 -29.19
CA ILE A 91 -13.73 5.05 -30.06
C ILE A 91 -14.78 5.84 -30.89
N GLY A 92 -15.06 7.09 -30.51
CA GLY A 92 -16.10 7.92 -31.14
C GLY A 92 -15.64 8.91 -32.22
N ARG A 93 -14.34 9.09 -32.49
CA ARG A 93 -13.89 10.02 -33.54
C ARG A 93 -13.97 9.36 -34.92
N PRO A 94 -14.83 9.85 -35.85
CA PRO A 94 -14.81 9.37 -37.21
C PRO A 94 -13.48 9.73 -37.88
N LYS A 95 -12.73 8.71 -38.28
CA LYS A 95 -11.64 8.83 -39.24
C LYS A 95 -12.26 9.16 -40.60
N HIS A 96 -12.04 10.38 -41.07
CA HIS A 96 -12.40 10.91 -42.40
C HIS A 96 -13.89 11.30 -42.58
N ALA A 97 -14.19 12.57 -42.29
CA ALA A 97 -15.16 13.32 -43.09
C ALA A 97 -14.37 14.03 -44.20
N CYS A 98 -14.65 13.64 -45.46
CA CYS A 98 -14.18 14.33 -46.66
C CYS A 98 -14.61 15.80 -46.64
N VAL A 99 -13.74 16.70 -47.09
CA VAL A 99 -14.12 18.05 -47.53
C VAL A 99 -13.36 18.37 -48.80
N GLY A 100 -14.12 18.64 -49.87
CA GLY A 100 -13.71 19.40 -51.05
C GLY A 100 -13.09 18.59 -52.17
#